data_AF-A0A1I5IHV4-F1
#
_entry.id   AF-A0A1I5IHV4-F1
#
_cell.length_a   1.000
_cell.length_b   1.000
_cell.length_c   1.000
_cell.angle_alpha   90.00
_cell.angle_beta   90.00
_cell.angle_gamma   90.00
#
_symmetry.space_group_name_H-M   'P 1'
#
loop_
_entity.id
_entity.type
_entity.pdbx_description
1 polymer ?
#
loop_
_entity_poly.entity_id
_entity_poly.type
_entity_poly.pdbx_seq_one_letter_code
_entity_poly.pdbx_strand_id
1 'polypeptide(L)'
;MTTEPVALGKCRVCRRADTSSVAYSCNDCVNRLIRLLREIVVYGTLVLPTMVAPVRGQTGRMSPGYGSASPARDDVIAALDPRSLPGDVDEHGDAVMRRPDDAGSWVASIPGRLAYLANAIAEERDESRPGGTITADADYIRANAWWLGGQEWVDDAVNDLAELHREAQDLAHDKPGKPIAACLTVTCDGQVFWGGVGKAAQCRDCRRTYDGLDLVRLEAAQGATA
;
A
#
# COMPACT_ATOMS: atom_id res chain seq x y z
N MET A 1 18.56 12.86 13.39
CA MET A 1 18.32 11.44 13.07
C MET A 1 19.66 10.73 13.15
N THR A 2 19.89 9.94 14.20
CA THR A 2 21.09 9.11 14.35
C THR A 2 20.91 7.86 13.51
N THR A 3 21.58 7.80 12.35
CA THR A 3 21.70 6.59 11.54
C THR A 3 22.57 5.60 12.29
N GLU A 4 21.93 4.74 13.08
CA GLU A 4 22.59 3.61 13.73
C GLU A 4 23.16 2.70 12.62
N PRO A 5 24.47 2.42 12.61
CA PRO A 5 25.08 1.62 11.55
C PRO A 5 24.45 0.23 11.56
N VAL A 6 23.83 -0.14 10.44
CA VAL A 6 23.22 -1.47 10.29
C VAL A 6 24.34 -2.50 10.42
N ALA A 7 24.27 -3.31 11.48
CA ALA A 7 25.25 -4.36 11.74
C ALA A 7 25.40 -5.26 10.49
N LEU A 8 26.65 -5.47 10.07
CA LEU A 8 27.01 -6.42 9.02
C LEU A 8 26.26 -7.76 9.23
N GLY A 9 25.45 -8.16 8.24
CA GLY A 9 24.66 -9.41 8.28
C GLY A 9 23.18 -9.27 8.67
N LYS A 10 22.63 -8.05 8.80
CA LYS A 10 21.19 -7.82 8.94
C LYS A 10 20.61 -7.18 7.67
N CYS A 11 19.43 -7.65 7.28
CA CYS A 11 18.65 -7.02 6.23
C CYS A 11 18.20 -5.61 6.67
N ARG A 12 18.46 -4.56 5.88
CA ARG A 12 18.02 -3.19 6.16
C ARG A 12 16.49 -3.07 6.20
N VAL A 13 15.82 -3.78 5.30
CA VAL A 13 14.36 -3.76 5.12
C VAL A 13 13.61 -4.41 6.29
N CYS A 14 13.95 -5.65 6.67
CA CYS A 14 13.22 -6.39 7.71
C CYS A 14 13.95 -6.52 9.05
N ARG A 15 15.18 -5.98 9.16
CA ARG A 15 16.05 -6.01 10.36
C ARG A 15 16.39 -7.43 10.87
N ARG A 16 16.02 -8.49 10.14
CA ARG A 16 16.36 -9.88 10.48
C ARG A 16 17.82 -10.17 10.11
N ALA A 17 18.47 -11.00 10.93
CA ALA A 17 19.76 -11.59 10.60
C ALA A 17 19.52 -12.66 9.52
N ASP A 18 20.18 -12.55 8.37
CA ASP A 18 19.93 -13.43 7.24
C ASP A 18 21.24 -13.90 6.61
N THR A 19 21.35 -15.21 6.37
CA THR A 19 22.50 -15.86 5.74
C THR A 19 22.45 -15.82 4.21
N SER A 20 21.34 -15.35 3.64
CA SER A 20 21.09 -15.34 2.18
C SER A 20 20.99 -13.93 1.59
N SER A 21 21.56 -12.92 2.27
CA SER A 21 21.41 -11.52 1.91
C SER A 21 22.15 -11.12 0.63
N VAL A 22 21.48 -10.34 -0.21
CA VAL A 22 22.06 -9.54 -1.30
C VAL A 22 22.54 -8.23 -0.67
N ALA A 23 23.72 -8.23 -0.06
CA ALA A 23 24.36 -7.09 0.64
C ALA A 23 23.50 -6.37 1.70
N TYR A 24 22.48 -5.59 1.30
CA TYR A 24 21.60 -4.80 2.17
C TYR A 24 20.20 -5.39 2.34
N SER A 25 19.74 -6.30 1.48
CA SER A 25 18.41 -6.91 1.58
C SER A 25 18.45 -8.44 1.58
N CYS A 26 17.40 -9.10 2.10
CA CYS A 26 17.26 -10.55 1.97
C CYS A 26 16.38 -10.95 0.78
N ASN A 27 16.52 -12.20 0.34
CA ASN A 27 15.74 -12.77 -0.76
C ASN A 27 14.23 -12.61 -0.55
N ASP A 28 13.75 -12.78 0.69
CA ASP A 28 12.33 -12.61 1.03
C ASP A 28 11.84 -11.17 0.84
N CYS A 29 12.67 -10.18 1.20
CA CYS A 29 12.36 -8.76 1.00
C CYS A 29 12.33 -8.39 -0.49
N VAL A 30 13.27 -8.91 -1.29
CA VAL A 30 13.28 -8.70 -2.75
C VAL A 30 12.05 -9.36 -3.38
N ASN A 31 11.73 -10.59 -3.00
CA ASN A 31 10.52 -11.29 -3.47
C ASN A 31 9.23 -10.54 -3.07
N ARG A 32 9.20 -9.97 -1.86
CA ARG A 32 8.08 -9.13 -1.40
C ARG A 32 7.95 -7.88 -2.25
N LEU A 33 9.04 -7.19 -2.58
CA LEU A 33 9.04 -6.03 -3.47
C LEU A 33 8.49 -6.39 -4.85
N ILE A 34 8.93 -7.51 -5.42
CA ILE A 34 8.42 -8.01 -6.71
C ILE A 34 6.91 -8.28 -6.64
N ARG A 35 6.42 -8.84 -5.52
CA ARG A 35 4.98 -9.07 -5.30
C ARG A 35 4.21 -7.75 -5.23
N LEU A 36 4.69 -6.77 -4.45
CA LEU A 36 4.06 -5.46 -4.33
C LEU A 36 3.93 -4.77 -5.69
N LEU A 37 4.99 -4.80 -6.52
CA LEU A 37 4.95 -4.22 -7.86
C LEU A 37 3.87 -4.84 -8.74
N ARG A 38 3.70 -6.16 -8.70
CA ARG A 38 2.63 -6.84 -9.45
C ARG A 38 1.24 -6.39 -8.99
N GLU A 39 1.05 -6.28 -7.68
CA GLU A 39 -0.22 -5.84 -7.09
C GLU A 39 -0.51 -4.36 -7.44
N ILE A 40 0.49 -3.48 -7.36
CA ILE A 40 0.38 -2.06 -7.76
C ILE A 40 -0.03 -1.94 -9.24
N VAL A 41 0.59 -2.72 -10.14
CA VAL A 41 0.23 -2.69 -11.57
C VAL A 41 -1.23 -3.12 -11.77
N VAL A 42 -1.69 -4.15 -11.07
CA VAL A 42 -3.09 -4.59 -11.13
C VAL A 42 -4.03 -3.48 -10.67
N TYR A 43 -3.74 -2.82 -9.54
CA TYR A 43 -4.56 -1.69 -9.08
C TYR A 43 -4.55 -0.54 -10.08
N GLY A 44 -3.37 -0.08 -10.52
CA GLY A 44 -3.20 1.08 -11.38
C GLY A 44 -3.72 0.90 -12.81
N THR A 45 -3.78 -0.33 -13.33
CA THR A 45 -4.18 -0.60 -14.73
C THR A 45 -5.56 -1.24 -14.89
N LEU A 46 -6.04 -1.99 -13.89
CA LEU A 46 -7.30 -2.75 -14.00
C LEU A 46 -8.37 -2.28 -13.02
N VAL A 47 -8.01 -2.05 -11.76
CA VAL A 47 -9.02 -1.79 -10.70
C VAL A 47 -9.39 -0.32 -10.65
N LEU A 48 -8.44 0.56 -10.35
CA LEU A 48 -8.67 1.99 -10.13
C LEU A 48 -9.29 2.70 -11.35
N PRO A 49 -8.91 2.40 -12.62
CA PRO A 49 -9.58 3.02 -13.77
C PRO A 49 -11.09 2.78 -13.84
N THR A 50 -11.58 1.64 -13.30
CA THR A 50 -13.02 1.34 -13.25
C THR A 50 -13.76 2.07 -12.13
N MET A 51 -13.02 2.68 -11.20
CA MET A 51 -13.54 3.39 -10.03
C MET A 51 -13.53 4.91 -10.19
N VAL A 52 -13.10 5.44 -11.34
CA VAL A 52 -13.12 6.89 -11.63
C VAL A 52 -14.55 7.43 -11.60
N ALA A 53 -15.51 6.65 -12.10
CA ALA A 53 -16.93 6.97 -11.98
C ALA A 53 -17.45 6.59 -10.59
N PRO A 54 -18.27 7.43 -9.94
CA PRO A 54 -18.84 7.11 -8.64
C PRO A 54 -19.71 5.87 -8.76
N VAL A 55 -19.57 4.96 -7.78
CA VAL A 55 -20.46 3.80 -7.65
C VAL A 55 -21.88 4.33 -7.53
N ARG A 56 -22.73 4.02 -8.52
CA ARG A 56 -24.16 4.40 -8.53
C ARG A 56 -24.78 3.95 -7.20
N GLY A 57 -25.12 4.90 -6.31
CA GLY A 57 -25.67 4.55 -5.01
C GLY A 57 -25.48 5.56 -3.87
N GLN A 58 -24.68 6.61 -4.01
CA GLN A 58 -24.74 7.75 -3.07
C GLN A 58 -26.02 8.57 -3.33
N THR A 59 -27.14 8.00 -2.93
CA THR A 59 -28.48 8.61 -2.97
C THR A 59 -28.67 9.53 -1.77
N GLY A 60 -27.80 10.54 -1.65
CA GLY A 60 -28.19 11.76 -0.97
C GLY A 60 -29.22 12.46 -1.87
N ARG A 61 -30.49 12.46 -1.48
CA ARG A 61 -31.51 13.33 -2.12
C ARG A 61 -31.13 14.79 -1.86
N MET A 62 -30.21 15.33 -2.65
CA MET A 62 -30.00 16.76 -2.77
C MET A 62 -30.37 17.19 -4.17
N SER A 63 -31.02 18.34 -4.27
CA SER A 63 -31.36 18.96 -5.55
C SER A 63 -30.09 19.10 -6.41
N PRO A 64 -30.14 18.75 -7.70
CA PRO A 64 -28.99 18.85 -8.58
C PRO A 64 -28.54 20.32 -8.65
N GLY A 65 -27.32 20.64 -8.22
CA GLY A 65 -26.70 21.93 -8.54
C GLY A 65 -26.10 22.79 -7.43
N TYR A 66 -25.96 22.33 -6.18
CA TYR A 66 -25.38 23.17 -5.10
C TYR A 66 -24.24 22.55 -4.28
N GLY A 67 -23.63 21.46 -4.74
CA GLY A 67 -22.35 20.97 -4.20
C GLY A 67 -21.25 21.13 -5.24
N SER A 68 -20.13 21.75 -4.87
CA SER A 68 -18.93 21.91 -5.71
C SER A 68 -18.11 20.60 -5.86
N ALA A 69 -18.65 19.47 -5.44
CA ALA A 69 -17.98 18.18 -5.55
C ALA A 69 -17.99 17.68 -7.00
N SER A 70 -16.82 17.29 -7.50
CA SER A 70 -16.65 16.65 -8.80
C SER A 70 -17.58 15.44 -8.94
N PRO A 71 -18.18 15.20 -10.12
CA PRO A 71 -18.95 13.99 -10.37
C PRO A 71 -18.06 12.74 -10.46
N ALA A 72 -16.73 12.86 -10.33
CA ALA A 72 -15.78 11.76 -10.37
C ALA A 72 -15.06 11.59 -9.02
N ARG A 73 -14.41 10.44 -8.84
CA ARG A 73 -13.52 10.18 -7.70
C ARG A 73 -12.17 10.87 -7.93
N ASP A 74 -12.06 12.10 -7.47
CA ASP A 74 -10.86 12.94 -7.65
C ASP A 74 -9.60 12.33 -7.02
N ASP A 75 -9.76 11.59 -5.92
CA ASP A 75 -8.71 10.79 -5.27
C ASP A 75 -8.12 9.74 -6.24
N VAL A 76 -9.00 9.00 -6.92
CA VAL A 76 -8.61 7.99 -7.91
C VAL A 76 -7.99 8.64 -9.16
N ILE A 77 -8.52 9.78 -9.59
CA ILE A 77 -7.94 10.54 -10.71
C ILE A 77 -6.53 11.00 -10.36
N ALA A 78 -6.33 11.56 -9.17
CA ALA A 78 -5.02 11.99 -8.70
C ALA A 78 -4.02 10.82 -8.60
N ALA A 79 -4.46 9.65 -8.15
CA ALA A 79 -3.62 8.44 -8.11
C ALA A 79 -3.16 7.98 -9.51
N LEU A 80 -3.97 8.21 -10.53
CA LEU A 80 -3.72 7.72 -11.89
C LEU A 80 -3.09 8.77 -12.82
N ASP A 81 -3.11 10.05 -12.46
CA ASP A 81 -2.51 11.11 -13.26
C ASP A 81 -1.01 11.24 -12.96
N PRO A 82 -0.11 11.00 -13.94
CA PRO A 82 1.33 11.18 -13.77
C PRO A 82 1.77 12.61 -13.43
N ARG A 83 0.90 13.60 -13.62
CA ARG A 83 1.18 15.02 -13.33
C ARG A 83 0.75 15.43 -11.93
N SER A 84 0.00 14.59 -11.22
CA SER A 84 -0.40 14.87 -9.85
C SER A 84 0.84 14.87 -8.96
N LEU A 85 1.13 16.04 -8.40
CA LEU A 85 2.18 16.23 -7.41
C LEU A 85 1.58 16.06 -6.01
N PRO A 86 2.36 15.55 -5.04
CA PRO A 86 1.96 15.61 -3.65
C PRO A 86 1.83 17.09 -3.24
N GLY A 87 0.62 17.51 -2.87
CA GLY A 87 0.30 18.83 -2.34
C GLY A 87 -0.70 18.68 -1.22
N ASP A 88 -0.69 19.59 -0.25
CA ASP A 88 -1.64 19.57 0.87
C ASP A 88 -2.99 20.13 0.43
N VAL A 89 -4.04 19.92 1.21
CA VAL A 89 -5.29 20.70 1.07
C VAL A 89 -5.38 21.72 2.20
N ASP A 90 -5.85 22.92 1.89
CA ASP A 90 -6.16 23.87 2.97
C ASP A 90 -7.45 23.48 3.72
N GLU A 91 -7.80 24.28 4.72
CA GLU A 91 -9.01 24.11 5.54
C GLU A 91 -10.33 24.18 4.74
N HIS A 92 -10.28 24.60 3.46
CA HIS A 92 -11.40 24.70 2.54
C HIS A 92 -11.44 23.55 1.53
N GLY A 93 -10.45 22.65 1.54
CA GLY A 93 -10.33 21.53 0.61
C GLY A 93 -9.69 21.88 -0.73
N ASP A 94 -9.07 23.07 -0.85
CA ASP A 94 -8.39 23.51 -2.06
C ASP A 94 -6.95 23.02 -2.09
N ALA A 95 -6.46 22.62 -3.26
CA ALA A 95 -5.11 22.09 -3.44
C ALA A 95 -4.03 23.18 -3.25
N VAL A 96 -3.14 22.99 -2.28
CA VAL A 96 -1.99 23.84 -1.99
C VAL A 96 -0.70 23.07 -2.23
N MET A 97 0.18 23.62 -3.07
CA MET A 97 1.53 23.09 -3.25
C MET A 97 2.36 23.32 -1.96
N ARG A 98 2.45 22.31 -1.08
CA ARG A 98 3.40 22.27 0.04
C ARG A 98 4.58 21.37 -0.30
N ARG A 99 5.70 21.54 0.43
CA ARG A 99 6.81 20.60 0.33
C ARG A 99 6.32 19.20 0.72
N PRO A 100 6.83 18.12 0.11
CA PRO A 100 6.41 16.73 0.39
C PRO A 100 6.43 16.35 1.88
N ASP A 101 7.25 17.02 2.68
CA ASP A 101 7.41 16.78 4.12
C ASP A 101 6.30 17.44 4.99
N ASP A 102 5.50 18.36 4.42
CA ASP A 102 4.50 19.17 5.13
C ASP A 102 3.04 18.83 4.76
N ALA A 103 2.79 17.93 3.82
CA ALA A 103 1.44 17.55 3.37
C ALA A 103 0.86 16.41 4.22
N GLY A 104 -0.25 16.65 4.93
CA GLY A 104 -0.78 15.73 5.94
C GLY A 104 -1.47 14.47 5.38
N SER A 105 -2.02 14.54 4.16
CA SER A 105 -2.61 13.38 3.49
C SER A 105 -3.00 13.73 2.04
N TRP A 106 -2.14 13.43 1.07
CA TRP A 106 -2.51 13.48 -0.34
C TRP A 106 -2.17 12.18 -1.04
N VAL A 107 -2.98 11.84 -2.05
CA VAL A 107 -2.88 10.63 -2.86
C VAL A 107 -1.68 10.72 -3.80
N ALA A 108 -0.70 9.85 -3.62
CA ALA A 108 0.46 9.77 -4.48
C ALA A 108 0.11 9.28 -5.90
N SER A 109 0.67 9.94 -6.91
CA SER A 109 0.56 9.45 -8.29
C SER A 109 1.29 8.12 -8.43
N ILE A 110 0.56 7.04 -8.71
CA ILE A 110 1.10 5.71 -9.00
C ILE A 110 2.07 5.74 -10.20
N PRO A 111 1.69 6.26 -11.38
CA PRO A 111 2.64 6.37 -12.49
C PRO A 111 3.81 7.30 -12.16
N GLY A 112 3.57 8.40 -11.45
CA GLY A 112 4.63 9.34 -11.06
C GLY A 112 5.69 8.69 -10.15
N ARG A 113 5.26 7.94 -9.13
CA ARG A 113 6.18 7.29 -8.17
C ARG A 113 6.95 6.13 -8.81
N LEU A 114 6.31 5.35 -9.66
CA LEU A 114 7.00 4.28 -10.41
C LEU A 114 8.02 4.85 -11.40
N ALA A 115 7.66 5.93 -12.11
CA ALA A 115 8.60 6.60 -13.01
C ALA A 115 9.79 7.20 -12.26
N TYR A 116 9.57 7.80 -11.09
CA TYR A 116 10.64 8.31 -10.22
C TYR A 116 11.63 7.21 -9.83
N LEU A 117 11.13 6.08 -9.31
CA LEU A 117 11.97 4.97 -8.90
C LEU A 117 12.70 4.33 -10.09
N ALA A 118 12.03 4.18 -11.24
CA ALA A 118 12.65 3.68 -12.47
C ALA A 118 13.77 4.60 -12.96
N ASN A 119 13.60 5.92 -12.90
CA ASN A 119 14.64 6.88 -13.26
C ASN A 119 15.83 6.80 -12.31
N ALA A 120 15.59 6.70 -10.99
CA ALA A 120 16.67 6.56 -10.00
C ALA A 120 17.51 5.30 -10.26
N ILE A 121 16.87 4.17 -10.56
CA ILE A 121 17.57 2.93 -10.94
C ILE A 121 18.37 3.12 -12.24
N ALA A 122 17.78 3.75 -13.25
CA ALA A 122 18.43 3.95 -14.54
C ALA A 122 19.66 4.88 -14.45
N GLU A 123 19.55 5.95 -13.65
CA GLU A 123 20.64 6.89 -13.40
C GLU A 123 21.82 6.23 -12.68
N GLU A 124 21.56 5.47 -11.60
CA GLU A 124 22.58 4.73 -10.86
C GLU A 124 23.25 3.61 -11.69
N ARG A 125 22.55 3.12 -12.72
CA ARG A 125 23.04 2.08 -13.63
C ARG A 125 23.67 2.64 -14.92
N ASP A 126 23.67 3.95 -15.09
CA ASP A 126 24.12 4.64 -16.31
C ASP A 126 23.48 4.06 -17.58
N GLU A 127 22.16 3.78 -17.52
CA GLU A 127 21.41 3.20 -18.63
C GLU A 127 20.13 3.98 -18.94
N SER A 128 19.64 3.87 -20.17
CA SER A 128 18.37 4.48 -20.58
C SER A 128 17.20 3.59 -20.17
N ARG A 129 16.21 4.15 -19.46
CA ARG A 129 14.98 3.39 -19.15
C ARG A 129 14.12 3.17 -20.41
N PRO A 130 13.49 1.99 -20.57
CA PRO A 130 12.77 1.62 -21.78
C PRO A 130 11.35 2.20 -21.94
N GLY A 131 10.78 2.90 -20.94
CA GLY A 131 9.38 3.32 -21.03
C GLY A 131 8.96 4.44 -20.07
N GLY A 132 7.68 4.83 -20.15
CA GLY A 132 7.03 5.85 -19.31
C GLY A 132 5.56 5.51 -19.01
N THR A 133 5.24 4.22 -18.98
CA THR A 133 3.92 3.69 -18.60
C THR A 133 4.05 2.91 -17.29
N ILE A 134 2.96 2.80 -16.53
CA ILE A 134 2.91 2.04 -15.26
C ILE A 134 3.52 0.65 -15.42
N THR A 135 3.13 -0.09 -16.46
CA THR A 135 3.59 -1.46 -16.70
C THR A 135 5.08 -1.51 -17.06
N ALA A 136 5.54 -0.64 -17.96
CA ALA A 136 6.94 -0.62 -18.38
C ALA A 136 7.88 -0.24 -17.22
N ASP A 137 7.49 0.75 -16.41
CA ASP A 137 8.27 1.20 -15.27
C ASP A 137 8.31 0.12 -14.17
N ALA A 138 7.16 -0.49 -13.86
CA ALA A 138 7.11 -1.60 -12.91
C ALA A 138 7.90 -2.83 -13.37
N ASP A 139 7.86 -3.17 -14.66
CA ASP A 139 8.63 -4.27 -15.23
C ASP A 139 10.13 -4.00 -15.19
N TYR A 140 10.54 -2.76 -15.45
CA TYR A 140 11.94 -2.34 -15.36
C TYR A 140 12.45 -2.41 -13.91
N ILE A 141 11.68 -1.91 -12.93
CA ILE A 141 12.03 -2.04 -11.51
C ILE A 141 12.10 -3.52 -11.11
N ARG A 142 11.14 -4.34 -11.56
CA ARG A 142 11.10 -5.78 -11.28
C ARG A 142 12.32 -6.51 -11.85
N ALA A 143 12.73 -6.19 -13.08
CA ALA A 143 13.92 -6.77 -13.71
C ALA A 143 15.19 -6.42 -12.92
N ASN A 144 15.23 -5.23 -12.33
CA ASN A 144 16.34 -4.74 -11.52
C ASN A 144 16.19 -4.98 -10.01
N ALA A 145 15.16 -5.70 -9.56
CA ALA A 145 14.86 -5.86 -8.12
C ALA A 145 16.01 -6.50 -7.33
N TRP A 146 16.75 -7.42 -7.94
CA TRP A 146 17.93 -8.04 -7.32
C TRP A 146 19.11 -7.08 -7.22
N TRP A 147 19.32 -6.25 -8.25
CA TRP A 147 20.35 -5.20 -8.21
C TRP A 147 19.99 -4.13 -7.17
N LEU A 148 18.72 -3.72 -7.13
CA LEU A 148 18.16 -2.81 -6.13
C LEU A 148 18.35 -3.35 -4.72
N GLY A 149 18.20 -4.67 -4.55
CA GLY A 149 18.45 -5.38 -3.31
C GLY A 149 19.85 -5.15 -2.71
N GLY A 150 20.84 -4.87 -3.56
CA GLY A 150 22.22 -4.56 -3.19
C GLY A 150 22.53 -3.07 -3.02
N GLN A 151 21.54 -2.19 -3.07
CA GLN A 151 21.72 -0.75 -2.89
C GLN A 151 21.53 -0.31 -1.44
N GLU A 152 22.20 0.76 -1.04
CA GLU A 152 22.14 1.27 0.33
C GLU A 152 20.74 1.80 0.69
N TRP A 153 20.03 2.36 -0.30
CA TRP A 153 18.71 2.98 -0.22
C TRP A 153 17.55 2.00 -0.48
N VAL A 154 17.81 0.69 -0.44
CA VAL A 154 16.79 -0.34 -0.72
C VAL A 154 15.60 -0.28 0.24
N ASP A 155 15.81 0.10 1.49
CA ASP A 155 14.74 0.24 2.48
C ASP A 155 13.81 1.39 2.15
N ASP A 156 14.34 2.53 1.71
CA ASP A 156 13.54 3.66 1.23
C ASP A 156 12.68 3.22 0.03
N ALA A 157 13.27 2.55 -0.97
CA ALA A 157 12.55 2.06 -2.13
C ALA A 157 11.42 1.06 -1.78
N VAL A 158 11.69 0.15 -0.83
CA VAL A 158 10.67 -0.81 -0.38
C VAL A 158 9.57 -0.13 0.42
N ASN A 159 9.91 0.83 1.28
CA ASN A 159 8.93 1.58 2.07
C ASN A 159 8.02 2.40 1.15
N ASP A 160 8.59 3.09 0.17
CA ASP A 160 7.86 3.83 -0.86
C ASP A 160 6.84 2.95 -1.60
N LEU A 161 7.28 1.79 -2.08
CA LEU A 161 6.39 0.86 -2.79
C LEU A 161 5.34 0.26 -1.85
N ALA A 162 5.68 0.03 -0.58
CA ALA A 162 4.72 -0.46 0.41
C ALA A 162 3.68 0.60 0.79
N GLU A 163 4.05 1.88 0.83
CA GLU A 163 3.14 3.01 0.99
C GLU A 163 2.22 3.15 -0.21
N LEU A 164 2.79 3.18 -1.41
CA LEU A 164 2.01 3.28 -2.64
C LEU A 164 1.02 2.11 -2.80
N HIS A 165 1.45 0.89 -2.44
CA HIS A 165 0.56 -0.26 -2.43
C HIS A 165 -0.58 -0.13 -1.42
N ARG A 166 -0.29 0.33 -0.18
CA ARG A 166 -1.34 0.57 0.83
C ARG A 166 -2.34 1.61 0.36
N GLU A 167 -1.86 2.70 -0.24
CA GLU A 167 -2.73 3.72 -0.81
C GLU A 167 -3.63 3.17 -1.93
N ALA A 168 -3.06 2.38 -2.85
CA ALA A 168 -3.83 1.74 -3.91
C ALA A 168 -4.92 0.79 -3.35
N GLN A 169 -4.60 0.02 -2.30
CA GLN A 169 -5.59 -0.81 -1.59
C GLN A 169 -6.69 0.02 -0.94
N ASP A 170 -6.33 1.14 -0.34
CA ASP A 170 -7.26 2.05 0.32
C ASP A 170 -8.25 2.65 -0.67
N LEU A 171 -7.76 3.13 -1.81
CA LEU A 171 -8.57 3.66 -2.91
C LEU A 171 -9.47 2.61 -3.55
N ALA A 172 -8.98 1.37 -3.66
CA ALA A 172 -9.71 0.22 -4.17
C ALA A 172 -10.73 -0.36 -3.17
N HIS A 173 -10.73 0.12 -1.92
CA HIS A 173 -11.47 -0.48 -0.81
C HIS A 173 -11.15 -1.97 -0.60
N ASP A 174 -9.95 -2.40 -1.00
CA ASP A 174 -9.46 -3.78 -0.92
C ASP A 174 -8.53 -3.98 0.29
N LYS A 175 -8.79 -3.23 1.38
CA LYS A 175 -8.06 -3.45 2.62
C LYS A 175 -8.44 -4.83 3.16
N PRO A 176 -7.47 -5.69 3.55
CA PRO A 176 -7.81 -6.83 4.38
C PRO A 176 -8.56 -6.31 5.59
N GLY A 177 -9.74 -6.89 5.87
CA GLY A 177 -10.60 -6.42 6.96
C GLY A 177 -9.79 -6.28 8.24
N LYS A 178 -10.00 -5.22 9.02
CA LYS A 178 -9.35 -5.09 10.34
C LYS A 178 -9.57 -6.40 11.11
N PRO A 179 -8.54 -6.91 11.81
CA PRO A 179 -8.72 -8.08 12.65
C PRO A 179 -9.85 -7.77 13.63
N ILE A 180 -10.81 -8.69 13.71
CA ILE A 180 -11.94 -8.61 14.63
C ILE A 180 -11.38 -8.59 16.03
N ALA A 181 -10.56 -9.58 16.40
CA ALA A 181 -9.94 -9.72 17.73
C ALA A 181 -8.76 -10.71 17.69
N ALA A 182 -8.10 -10.90 18.84
CA ALA A 182 -7.18 -12.02 19.05
C ALA A 182 -7.94 -13.36 19.09
N CYS A 183 -7.26 -14.44 18.71
CA CYS A 183 -7.82 -15.79 18.75
C CYS A 183 -8.08 -16.21 20.20
N LEU A 184 -9.26 -16.78 20.48
CA LEU A 184 -9.62 -17.31 21.81
C LEU A 184 -8.99 -18.69 22.09
N THR A 185 -8.20 -19.23 21.17
CA THR A 185 -7.56 -20.54 21.37
C THR A 185 -6.32 -20.34 22.21
N VAL A 186 -6.25 -20.99 23.37
CA VAL A 186 -5.21 -20.80 24.41
C VAL A 186 -3.78 -20.97 23.90
N THR A 187 -3.58 -21.71 22.81
CA THR A 187 -2.26 -21.96 22.20
C THR A 187 -2.04 -21.20 20.89
N CYS A 188 -2.86 -20.19 20.59
CA CYS A 188 -2.81 -19.45 19.34
C CYS A 188 -2.87 -17.95 19.60
N ASP A 189 -1.77 -17.26 19.33
CA ASP A 189 -1.67 -15.80 19.41
C ASP A 189 -2.16 -15.10 18.12
N GLY A 190 -2.83 -15.85 17.25
CA GLY A 190 -3.25 -15.35 15.94
C GLY A 190 -4.40 -14.36 16.00
N GLN A 191 -4.62 -13.65 14.90
CA GLN A 191 -5.71 -12.69 14.76
C GLN A 191 -6.89 -13.30 13.98
N VAL A 192 -8.11 -12.95 14.38
CA VAL A 192 -9.37 -13.38 13.75
C VAL A 192 -9.81 -12.34 12.74
N PHE A 193 -10.19 -12.77 11.54
CA PHE A 193 -10.63 -11.91 10.45
C PHE A 193 -12.02 -12.33 9.96
N TRP A 194 -12.79 -11.39 9.44
CA TRP A 194 -14.05 -11.71 8.76
C TRP A 194 -13.77 -12.57 7.52
N GLY A 195 -14.53 -13.66 7.35
CA GLY A 195 -14.41 -14.55 6.19
C GLY A 195 -15.06 -14.00 4.92
N GLY A 196 -15.82 -12.91 5.02
CA GLY A 196 -16.65 -12.33 3.94
C GLY A 196 -18.13 -12.67 4.08
N VAL A 197 -18.97 -12.18 3.15
CA VAL A 197 -20.42 -12.39 3.17
C VAL A 197 -20.75 -13.88 3.13
N GLY A 198 -21.48 -14.36 4.13
CA GLY A 198 -21.90 -15.77 4.24
C GLY A 198 -20.81 -16.74 4.71
N LYS A 199 -19.62 -16.26 5.10
CA LYS A 199 -18.52 -17.08 5.64
C LYS A 199 -18.26 -16.73 7.10
N ALA A 200 -18.03 -17.75 7.93
CA ALA A 200 -17.63 -17.56 9.32
C ALA A 200 -16.31 -16.77 9.41
N ALA A 201 -16.13 -16.01 10.49
CA ALA A 201 -14.84 -15.39 10.77
C ALA A 201 -13.81 -16.49 11.06
N GLN A 202 -12.53 -16.25 10.76
CA GLN A 202 -11.49 -17.27 10.91
C GLN A 202 -10.21 -16.69 11.50
N CYS A 203 -9.59 -17.42 12.43
CA CYS A 203 -8.23 -17.14 12.85
C CYS A 203 -7.26 -17.42 11.70
N ARG A 204 -6.37 -16.46 11.41
CA ARG A 204 -5.37 -16.60 10.35
C ARG A 204 -4.41 -17.77 10.57
N ASP A 205 -4.06 -18.04 11.83
CA ASP A 205 -2.97 -18.97 12.16
C ASP A 205 -3.49 -20.38 12.42
N CYS A 206 -4.40 -20.56 13.38
CA CYS A 206 -4.94 -21.88 13.72
C CYS A 206 -6.16 -22.29 12.88
N ARG A 207 -6.61 -21.43 11.94
CA ARG A 207 -7.76 -21.66 11.04
C ARG A 207 -9.08 -21.97 11.74
N ARG A 208 -9.19 -21.74 13.05
CA ARG A 208 -10.43 -21.88 13.81
C ARG A 208 -11.48 -20.90 13.29
N THR A 209 -12.67 -21.41 13.02
CA THR A 209 -13.83 -20.62 12.61
C THR A 209 -14.60 -20.11 13.83
N TYR A 210 -15.16 -18.92 13.71
CA TYR A 210 -15.97 -18.23 14.71
C TYR A 210 -17.30 -17.82 14.06
N ASP A 211 -18.40 -18.32 14.59
CA ASP A 211 -19.77 -18.04 14.15
C ASP A 211 -20.69 -17.76 15.36
N GLY A 212 -21.83 -17.10 15.10
CA GLY A 212 -22.87 -16.87 16.09
C GLY A 212 -22.36 -16.35 17.46
N LEU A 213 -22.51 -17.18 18.50
CA LEU A 213 -22.10 -16.88 19.88
C LEU A 213 -20.60 -16.68 20.07
N ASP A 214 -19.76 -17.31 19.24
CA ASP A 214 -18.31 -17.17 19.32
C ASP A 214 -17.86 -15.76 18.87
N LEU A 215 -18.64 -15.09 18.01
CA LEU A 215 -18.40 -13.68 17.65
C LEU A 215 -18.74 -12.74 18.82
N VAL A 216 -19.84 -12.99 19.54
CA VAL A 216 -20.21 -12.23 20.75
C VAL A 216 -19.14 -12.37 21.83
N ARG A 217 -18.55 -13.56 21.98
CA ARG A 217 -17.44 -13.81 22.91
C ARG A 217 -16.17 -13.07 22.51
N LEU A 218 -15.86 -12.98 21.22
CA LEU A 218 -14.73 -12.19 20.73
C LEU A 218 -14.94 -10.70 21.05
N GLU A 219 -16.13 -10.16 20.82
CA GLU A 219 -16.46 -8.76 21.12
C GLU A 219 -16.38 -8.46 22.63
N ALA A 220 -16.91 -9.35 23.48
CA ALA A 220 -16.81 -9.22 24.93
C ALA A 220 -15.35 -9.29 25.44
N ALA A 221 -14.52 -10.15 24.84
CA ALA A 221 -13.10 -10.26 25.20
C ALA A 221 -12.31 -8.98 24.85
N GLN A 222 -12.70 -8.26 23.79
CA GLN A 222 -12.09 -6.98 23.44
C GLN A 222 -12.52 -5.83 24.35
N GLY A 223 -13.81 -5.79 24.72
CA GLY A 223 -14.34 -4.79 25.65
C GLY A 223 -13.74 -4.88 27.05
N ALA A 224 -13.23 -6.04 27.45
CA ALA A 224 -12.55 -6.24 28.73
C ALA A 224 -11.08 -5.78 28.73
N THR A 225 -10.50 -5.52 27.55
CA THR A 225 -9.11 -5.09 27.37
C THR A 225 -8.95 -3.59 27.04
N ALA A 226 -10.06 -2.85 26.97
CA ALA A 226 -10.09 -1.39 26.82
C ALA A 226 -10.28 -0.71 28.18
#